data_AF-A0A2V7Z8Y5-F1
#
_entry.id   AF-A0A2V7Z8Y5-F1
#
_cell.length_a   1.000
_cell.length_b   1.000
_cell.length_c   1.000
_cell.angle_alpha   90.00
_cell.angle_beta   90.00
_cell.angle_gamma   90.00
#
_symmetry.space_group_name_H-M   'P 1'
#
loop_
_entity.id
_entity.type
_entity.pdbx_description
1 polymer ?
#
loop_
_entity_poly.entity_id
_entity_poly.type
_entity_poly.pdbx_seq_one_letter_code
_entity_poly.pdbx_strand_id
1 'polypeptide(L)'
;MNHWTLDPPVLASLLVTGALYAVGAARLRRSAGRGRGVTDRQLLSFAGGWIALVLSLHSPIAAVSEFLFSVHMTQHEILMLVAAPLLVLARPLGVFVWALPAAWRGAIGRWTRRPAVAGAWRALTGPLTVWVLHGAALWVWHLPTLFQAAVENDGIHALMHVCFLFSAALFWWALVHGRYGKIGYGVGVLYVFTTGMHSTILGALLTLAPRPWYAIYRSRAASLGVDPLEDQQLGGLLMWVPFGIVFVVIGLALFAAWLGEAERRVKIAETESAGRSRESRIAARTAALLLALTVSAPGCGRQAEKDAERRTGGNPRRAETAIRRHGCGSCHHIPGIAGADGLVGPPLDSIASRVYIGGSLPNTPQNLMTFLMHPHGTNPKTAMPEMGIPPRDVRDIAAYLYTLK
;
A
#
# COMPACT_ATOMS: atom_id res chain seq x y z
N MET A 1 26.35 -34.60 10.42
CA MET A 1 25.12 -33.99 10.96
C MET A 1 24.18 -33.64 9.80
N ASN A 2 23.43 -34.62 9.28
CA ASN A 2 22.36 -34.37 8.31
C ASN A 2 21.04 -34.33 9.09
N HIS A 3 20.76 -33.20 9.76
CA HIS A 3 19.58 -33.07 10.61
C HIS A 3 18.65 -32.02 10.02
N TRP A 4 17.93 -32.42 8.97
CA TRP A 4 16.71 -31.71 8.59
C TRP A 4 15.62 -32.13 9.58
N THR A 5 15.18 -31.21 10.41
CA THR A 5 14.06 -31.42 11.34
C THR A 5 12.77 -31.26 10.54
N LEU A 6 12.20 -32.39 10.11
CA LEU A 6 10.93 -32.40 9.36
C LEU A 6 9.77 -32.45 10.36
N ASP A 7 9.37 -31.30 10.89
CA ASP A 7 8.16 -31.22 11.72
C ASP A 7 6.90 -31.28 10.83
N PRO A 8 6.09 -32.37 10.86
CA PRO A 8 5.00 -32.57 9.92
C PRO A 8 3.97 -31.42 9.82
N PRO A 9 3.46 -30.82 10.92
CA PRO A 9 2.56 -29.66 10.86
C PRO A 9 3.18 -28.43 10.19
N VAL A 10 4.45 -28.13 10.45
CA VAL A 10 5.12 -26.96 9.84
C VAL A 10 5.35 -27.22 8.36
N LEU A 11 5.81 -28.41 8.00
CA LEU A 11 5.98 -28.81 6.60
C LEU A 11 4.65 -28.77 5.85
N ALA A 12 3.58 -29.33 6.42
CA ALA A 12 2.25 -29.29 5.83
C ALA A 12 1.77 -27.85 5.61
N SER A 13 1.99 -26.96 6.58
CA SER A 13 1.64 -25.54 6.46
C SER A 13 2.42 -24.83 5.34
N LEU A 14 3.71 -25.11 5.21
CA LEU A 14 4.56 -24.57 4.14
C LEU A 14 4.13 -25.10 2.76
N LEU A 15 3.87 -26.40 2.65
CA LEU A 15 3.39 -27.02 1.41
C LEU A 15 2.02 -26.48 0.99
N VAL A 16 1.08 -26.35 1.93
CA VAL A 16 -0.26 -25.81 1.67
C VAL A 16 -0.17 -24.36 1.21
N THR A 17 0.58 -23.51 1.91
CA THR A 17 0.74 -22.09 1.51
C THR A 17 1.45 -21.95 0.16
N GLY A 18 2.49 -22.74 -0.08
CA GLY A 18 3.19 -22.79 -1.37
C GLY A 18 2.27 -23.23 -2.52
N ALA A 19 1.50 -24.30 -2.32
CA ALA A 19 0.55 -24.81 -3.30
C ALA A 19 -0.58 -23.81 -3.58
N LEU A 20 -1.16 -23.20 -2.54
CA LEU A 20 -2.19 -22.16 -2.69
C LEU A 20 -1.66 -20.97 -3.48
N TYR A 21 -0.45 -20.49 -3.20
CA TYR A 21 0.11 -19.38 -3.95
C TYR A 21 0.38 -19.75 -5.41
N ALA A 22 0.99 -20.91 -5.65
CA ALA A 22 1.31 -21.38 -7.00
C ALA A 22 0.05 -21.57 -7.85
N VAL A 23 -0.97 -22.26 -7.31
CA VAL A 23 -2.26 -22.48 -7.99
C VAL A 23 -3.00 -21.16 -8.20
N GLY A 24 -3.05 -20.31 -7.19
CA GLY A 24 -3.69 -19.00 -7.26
C GLY A 24 -3.05 -18.09 -8.30
N ALA A 25 -1.72 -18.01 -8.32
CA ALA A 25 -0.97 -17.22 -9.28
C ALA A 25 -1.10 -17.76 -10.71
N ALA A 26 -1.06 -19.09 -10.89
CA ALA A 26 -1.25 -19.72 -12.19
C ALA A 26 -2.65 -19.43 -12.75
N ARG A 27 -3.71 -19.58 -11.94
CA ARG A 27 -5.09 -19.26 -12.35
C ARG A 27 -5.27 -17.78 -12.68
N LEU A 28 -4.73 -16.90 -11.84
CA LEU A 28 -4.83 -15.47 -12.04
C LEU A 28 -4.09 -15.03 -13.33
N ARG A 29 -2.88 -15.54 -13.58
CA ARG A 29 -2.14 -15.29 -14.84
C ARG A 29 -2.84 -15.84 -16.08
N ARG A 30 -3.47 -17.03 -15.99
CA ARG A 30 -4.26 -17.57 -17.10
C ARG A 30 -5.48 -16.70 -17.42
N SER A 31 -6.14 -16.15 -16.39
CA SER A 31 -7.34 -15.31 -16.58
C SER A 31 -7.03 -13.88 -17.05
N ALA A 32 -5.93 -13.28 -16.58
CA ALA A 32 -5.63 -11.87 -16.82
C ALA A 32 -4.52 -11.65 -17.88
N GLY A 33 -3.75 -12.69 -18.23
CA GLY A 33 -2.55 -12.62 -19.06
C GLY A 33 -1.26 -12.52 -18.24
N ARG A 34 -0.11 -12.88 -18.85
CA ARG A 34 1.22 -12.78 -18.20
C ARG A 34 1.52 -11.33 -17.78
N GLY A 35 2.00 -11.14 -16.55
CA GLY A 35 2.30 -9.82 -15.99
C GLY A 35 1.08 -8.99 -15.57
N ARG A 36 -0.14 -9.48 -15.85
CA ARG A 36 -1.41 -8.87 -15.41
C ARG A 36 -1.98 -9.68 -14.25
N GLY A 37 -2.46 -9.01 -13.21
CA GLY A 37 -2.91 -9.64 -11.96
C GLY A 37 -1.77 -9.95 -10.98
N VAL A 38 -0.79 -10.80 -11.35
CA VAL A 38 0.41 -11.10 -10.53
C VAL A 38 1.69 -10.81 -11.31
N THR A 39 2.48 -9.85 -10.83
CA THR A 39 3.76 -9.47 -11.45
C THR A 39 4.86 -10.49 -11.14
N ASP A 40 5.93 -10.53 -11.95
CA ASP A 40 7.07 -11.42 -11.66
C ASP A 40 7.77 -11.05 -10.36
N ARG A 41 7.79 -9.74 -10.01
CA ARG A 41 8.31 -9.28 -8.72
C ARG A 41 7.54 -9.89 -7.55
N GLN A 42 6.21 -9.96 -7.63
CA GLN A 42 5.39 -10.58 -6.57
C GLN A 42 5.66 -12.08 -6.43
N LEU A 43 5.85 -12.79 -7.55
CA LEU A 43 6.25 -14.20 -7.51
C LEU A 43 7.62 -14.39 -6.87
N LEU A 44 8.61 -13.59 -7.27
CA LEU A 44 9.96 -13.65 -6.71
C LEU A 44 9.97 -13.30 -5.22
N SER A 45 9.20 -12.29 -4.80
CA SER A 45 9.02 -11.95 -3.39
C SER A 45 8.38 -13.11 -2.61
N PHE A 46 7.34 -13.76 -3.15
CA PHE A 46 6.75 -14.91 -2.48
C PHE A 46 7.74 -16.07 -2.36
N ALA A 47 8.40 -16.43 -3.46
CA ALA A 47 9.38 -17.51 -3.49
C ALA A 47 10.53 -17.23 -2.51
N GLY A 48 11.08 -16.01 -2.51
CA GLY A 48 12.13 -15.61 -1.57
C GLY A 48 11.67 -15.69 -0.11
N GLY A 49 10.49 -15.17 0.22
CA GLY A 49 9.94 -15.23 1.57
C GLY A 49 9.62 -16.66 2.02
N TRP A 50 9.09 -17.50 1.13
CA TRP A 50 8.79 -18.90 1.40
C TRP A 50 10.06 -19.74 1.57
N ILE A 51 11.08 -19.53 0.72
CA ILE A 51 12.40 -20.17 0.87
C ILE A 51 13.04 -19.75 2.19
N ALA A 52 12.96 -18.47 2.57
CA ALA A 52 13.46 -18.01 3.87
C ALA A 52 12.77 -18.73 5.04
N LEU A 53 11.46 -18.98 4.98
CA LEU A 53 10.76 -19.80 5.98
C LEU A 53 11.25 -21.25 6.00
N VAL A 54 11.39 -21.90 4.83
CA VAL A 54 11.88 -23.29 4.74
C VAL A 54 13.29 -23.39 5.32
N LEU A 55 14.18 -22.47 4.93
CA LEU A 55 15.54 -22.44 5.45
C LEU A 55 15.57 -22.12 6.95
N SER A 56 14.72 -21.23 7.44
CA SER A 56 14.71 -20.92 8.87
C SER A 56 14.14 -22.07 9.72
N LEU A 57 13.10 -22.76 9.24
CA LEU A 57 12.34 -23.72 10.05
C LEU A 57 12.73 -25.19 9.89
N HIS A 58 13.39 -25.57 8.78
CA HIS A 58 13.73 -26.99 8.50
C HIS A 58 15.22 -27.22 8.20
N SER A 59 16.02 -26.16 8.10
CA SER A 59 17.45 -26.32 7.79
C SER A 59 18.28 -26.62 9.04
N PRO A 60 19.60 -26.87 8.88
CA PRO A 60 20.52 -26.97 10.01
C PRO A 60 20.45 -25.78 10.99
N ILE A 61 19.99 -24.61 10.55
CA ILE A 61 19.71 -23.47 11.44
C ILE A 61 18.71 -23.86 12.52
N ALA A 62 17.63 -24.56 12.18
CA ALA A 62 16.62 -25.01 13.13
C ALA A 62 17.17 -26.07 14.11
N ALA A 63 18.02 -26.97 13.63
CA ALA A 63 18.65 -27.97 14.50
C ALA A 63 19.67 -27.35 15.46
N VAL A 64 20.45 -26.36 15.00
CA VAL A 64 21.46 -25.69 15.82
C VAL A 64 20.85 -24.62 16.73
N SER A 65 19.71 -24.02 16.36
CA SER A 65 19.00 -23.06 17.21
C SER A 65 18.48 -23.65 18.51
N GLU A 66 18.30 -24.98 18.57
CA GLU A 66 18.00 -25.65 19.84
C GLU A 66 19.18 -25.61 20.82
N PHE A 67 20.41 -25.44 20.33
CA PHE A 67 21.62 -25.47 21.15
C PHE A 67 22.26 -24.10 21.37
N LEU A 68 22.11 -23.18 20.43
CA LEU A 68 22.70 -21.84 20.48
C LEU A 68 21.61 -20.76 20.44
N PHE A 69 21.62 -19.90 21.44
CA PHE A 69 20.77 -18.72 21.53
C PHE A 69 20.99 -17.79 20.35
N SER A 70 22.24 -17.57 19.91
CA SER A 70 22.54 -16.69 18.76
C SER A 70 21.90 -17.18 17.45
N VAL A 71 21.91 -18.50 17.22
CA VAL A 71 21.28 -19.11 16.05
C VAL A 71 19.76 -19.07 16.16
N HIS A 72 19.22 -19.25 17.37
CA HIS A 72 17.80 -19.04 17.65
C HIS A 72 17.35 -17.60 17.35
N MET A 73 18.13 -16.59 17.76
CA MET A 73 17.83 -15.20 17.43
C MET A 73 17.90 -14.95 15.92
N THR A 74 18.88 -15.56 15.23
CA THR A 74 18.96 -15.50 13.76
C THR A 74 17.71 -16.08 13.10
N GLN A 75 17.16 -17.16 13.64
CA GLN A 75 15.91 -17.76 13.17
C GLN A 75 14.75 -16.75 13.24
N HIS A 76 14.58 -16.09 14.39
CA HIS A 76 13.57 -15.04 14.58
C HIS A 76 13.76 -13.86 13.63
N GLU A 77 15.00 -13.39 13.44
CA GLU A 77 15.33 -12.29 12.54
C GLU A 77 15.01 -12.63 11.08
N ILE A 78 15.32 -13.85 10.61
CA ILE A 78 14.96 -14.28 9.25
C ILE A 78 13.44 -14.27 9.08
N LEU A 79 12.68 -14.72 10.08
CA LEU A 79 11.21 -14.69 10.04
C LEU A 79 10.67 -13.25 9.93
N MET A 80 11.17 -12.33 10.75
CA MET A 80 10.62 -10.98 10.90
C MET A 80 11.15 -9.97 9.86
N LEU A 81 12.43 -10.02 9.51
CA LEU A 81 13.08 -9.06 8.61
C LEU A 81 13.22 -9.53 7.17
N VAL A 82 13.13 -10.83 6.91
CA VAL A 82 13.27 -11.38 5.55
C VAL A 82 11.95 -11.98 5.06
N ALA A 83 11.45 -13.00 5.75
CA ALA A 83 10.26 -13.72 5.30
C ALA A 83 9.01 -12.84 5.32
N ALA A 84 8.70 -12.19 6.44
CA ALA A 84 7.50 -11.35 6.59
C ALA A 84 7.38 -10.24 5.52
N PRO A 85 8.39 -9.36 5.28
CA PRO A 85 8.27 -8.31 4.28
C PRO A 85 8.12 -8.86 2.86
N LEU A 86 8.90 -9.89 2.51
CA LEU A 86 8.82 -10.52 1.18
C LEU A 86 7.45 -11.14 0.93
N LEU A 87 6.89 -11.82 1.94
CA LEU A 87 5.53 -12.37 1.88
C LEU A 87 4.48 -11.25 1.80
N VAL A 88 4.63 -10.13 2.50
CA VAL A 88 3.70 -8.99 2.38
C VAL A 88 3.74 -8.36 0.98
N LEU A 89 4.94 -8.17 0.42
CA LEU A 89 5.14 -7.62 -0.93
C LEU A 89 4.55 -8.50 -2.04
N ALA A 90 4.46 -9.82 -1.79
CA ALA A 90 3.83 -10.78 -2.69
C ALA A 90 2.29 -10.63 -2.82
N ARG A 91 1.65 -9.83 -1.96
CA ARG A 91 0.18 -9.65 -1.87
C ARG A 91 -0.61 -10.97 -1.79
N PRO A 92 -0.28 -11.85 -0.83
CA PRO A 92 -0.65 -13.26 -0.85
C PRO A 92 -2.15 -13.49 -0.67
N LEU A 93 -2.84 -12.65 0.11
CA LEU A 93 -4.27 -12.82 0.40
C LEU A 93 -5.13 -12.88 -0.87
N GLY A 94 -4.90 -11.97 -1.82
CA GLY A 94 -5.64 -11.97 -3.09
C GLY A 94 -5.33 -13.19 -3.94
N VAL A 95 -4.07 -13.62 -3.96
CA VAL A 95 -3.61 -14.80 -4.71
C VAL A 95 -4.17 -16.10 -4.13
N PHE A 96 -4.16 -16.25 -2.80
CA PHE A 96 -4.74 -17.40 -2.10
C PHE A 96 -6.23 -17.56 -2.38
N VAL A 97 -7.00 -16.47 -2.39
CA VAL A 97 -8.42 -16.52 -2.75
C VAL A 97 -8.60 -17.06 -4.17
N TRP A 98 -7.71 -16.72 -5.11
CA TRP A 98 -7.75 -17.24 -6.48
C TRP A 98 -7.44 -18.74 -6.60
N ALA A 99 -6.80 -19.34 -5.60
CA ALA A 99 -6.59 -20.79 -5.53
C ALA A 99 -7.89 -21.55 -5.23
N LEU A 100 -8.89 -20.89 -4.64
CA LEU A 100 -10.17 -21.49 -4.26
C LEU A 100 -11.15 -21.57 -5.45
N PRO A 101 -12.17 -22.46 -5.38
CA PRO A 101 -13.23 -22.55 -6.39
C PRO A 101 -14.01 -21.24 -6.57
N ALA A 102 -14.64 -21.05 -7.74
CA ALA A 102 -15.37 -19.82 -8.10
C ALA A 102 -16.44 -19.40 -7.08
N ALA A 103 -17.21 -20.35 -6.56
CA ALA A 103 -18.24 -20.09 -5.56
C ALA A 103 -17.68 -19.46 -4.27
N TRP A 104 -16.52 -19.94 -3.83
CA TRP A 104 -15.84 -19.50 -2.61
C TRP A 104 -15.21 -18.12 -2.78
N ARG A 105 -14.68 -17.82 -3.97
CA ARG A 105 -14.12 -16.50 -4.30
C ARG A 105 -15.13 -15.37 -4.10
N GLY A 106 -16.34 -15.56 -4.63
CA GLY A 106 -17.43 -14.58 -4.47
C GLY A 106 -17.90 -14.45 -3.02
N ALA A 107 -18.02 -15.58 -2.30
CA ALA A 107 -18.44 -15.58 -0.90
C ALA A 107 -17.43 -14.84 0.01
N ILE A 108 -16.14 -15.16 -0.12
CA ILE A 108 -15.06 -14.51 0.65
C ILE A 108 -14.96 -13.03 0.29
N GLY A 109 -15.09 -12.68 -0.99
CA GLY A 109 -15.13 -11.28 -1.44
C GLY A 109 -16.28 -10.48 -0.82
N ARG A 110 -17.48 -11.06 -0.69
CA ARG A 110 -18.61 -10.41 -0.01
C ARG A 110 -18.41 -10.32 1.49
N TRP A 111 -17.88 -11.37 2.11
CA TRP A 111 -17.64 -11.42 3.56
C TRP A 111 -16.60 -10.39 4.00
N THR A 112 -15.47 -10.29 3.30
CA THR A 112 -14.40 -9.32 3.59
C THR A 112 -14.83 -7.86 3.41
N ARG A 113 -15.85 -7.61 2.57
CA ARG A 113 -16.43 -6.26 2.36
C ARG A 113 -17.49 -5.88 3.39
N ARG A 114 -17.91 -6.80 4.28
CA ARG A 114 -18.86 -6.46 5.35
C ARG A 114 -18.27 -5.36 6.25
N PRO A 115 -19.05 -4.34 6.66
CA PRO A 115 -18.54 -3.21 7.43
C PRO A 115 -17.81 -3.63 8.71
N ALA A 116 -18.33 -4.63 9.43
CA ALA A 116 -17.72 -5.17 10.63
C ALA A 116 -16.35 -5.82 10.35
N VAL A 117 -16.24 -6.66 9.32
CA VAL A 117 -14.98 -7.35 8.95
C VAL A 117 -13.95 -6.34 8.44
N ALA A 118 -14.36 -5.43 7.55
CA ALA A 118 -13.50 -4.37 7.05
C ALA A 118 -13.08 -3.40 8.17
N GLY A 119 -13.95 -3.16 9.16
CA GLY A 119 -13.67 -2.36 10.35
C GLY A 119 -12.64 -3.04 11.26
N ALA A 120 -12.86 -4.30 11.59
CA ALA A 120 -11.94 -5.11 12.40
C ALA A 120 -10.56 -5.22 11.73
N TRP A 121 -10.51 -5.48 10.42
CA TRP A 121 -9.24 -5.50 9.67
C TRP A 121 -8.52 -4.17 9.72
N ARG A 122 -9.25 -3.05 9.58
CA ARG A 122 -8.68 -1.69 9.70
C ARG A 122 -8.17 -1.39 11.11
N ALA A 123 -8.83 -1.89 12.14
CA ALA A 123 -8.37 -1.74 13.52
C ALA A 123 -7.11 -2.58 13.77
N LEU A 124 -7.13 -3.85 13.37
CA LEU A 124 -6.00 -4.78 13.51
C LEU A 124 -4.74 -4.31 12.76
N THR A 125 -4.93 -3.76 11.57
CA THR A 125 -3.83 -3.19 10.76
C THR A 125 -3.53 -1.72 11.08
N GLY A 126 -4.13 -1.20 12.16
CA GLY A 126 -3.89 0.16 12.64
C GLY A 126 -2.48 0.33 13.22
N PRO A 127 -1.81 1.47 12.99
CA PRO A 127 -0.42 1.70 13.43
C PRO A 127 -0.16 1.38 14.90
N LEU A 128 -1.00 1.90 15.81
CA LEU A 128 -0.86 1.68 17.25
C LEU A 128 -1.09 0.22 17.63
N THR A 129 -2.13 -0.41 17.07
CA THR A 129 -2.44 -1.81 17.35
C THR A 129 -1.30 -2.71 16.92
N VAL A 130 -0.76 -2.50 15.71
CA VAL A 130 0.37 -3.28 15.21
C VAL A 130 1.64 -3.01 16.02
N TRP A 131 1.91 -1.76 16.40
CA TRP A 131 3.03 -1.41 17.28
C TRP A 131 2.94 -2.12 18.63
N VAL A 132 1.76 -2.09 19.28
CA VAL A 132 1.53 -2.81 20.54
C VAL A 132 1.68 -4.31 20.37
N LEU A 133 1.08 -4.90 19.34
CA LEU A 133 1.14 -6.36 19.11
C LEU A 133 2.57 -6.83 18.83
N HIS A 134 3.34 -6.09 18.03
CA HIS A 134 4.71 -6.45 17.73
C HIS A 134 5.63 -6.24 18.94
N GLY A 135 5.51 -5.11 19.64
CA GLY A 135 6.23 -4.88 20.90
C GLY A 135 5.90 -5.95 21.93
N ALA A 136 4.63 -6.29 22.12
CA ALA A 136 4.22 -7.36 23.04
C ALA A 136 4.81 -8.72 22.63
N ALA A 137 4.78 -9.08 21.34
CA ALA A 137 5.40 -10.31 20.86
C ALA A 137 6.89 -10.36 21.20
N LEU A 138 7.65 -9.29 20.94
CA LEU A 138 9.07 -9.21 21.30
C LEU A 138 9.28 -9.38 22.81
N TRP A 139 8.63 -8.57 23.64
CA TRP A 139 8.92 -8.55 25.07
C TRP A 139 8.41 -9.80 25.80
N VAL A 140 7.21 -10.28 25.49
CA VAL A 140 6.59 -11.44 26.17
C VAL A 140 7.40 -12.71 25.89
N TRP A 141 7.77 -12.96 24.64
CA TRP A 141 8.50 -14.18 24.29
C TRP A 141 9.96 -14.19 24.74
N HIS A 142 10.52 -13.04 25.13
CA HIS A 142 11.86 -12.96 25.72
C HIS A 142 11.86 -12.98 27.25
N LEU A 143 10.70 -13.06 27.90
CA LEU A 143 10.63 -13.36 29.33
C LEU A 143 11.26 -14.74 29.59
N PRO A 144 12.21 -14.88 30.53
CA PRO A 144 12.96 -16.12 30.72
C PRO A 144 12.09 -17.37 30.88
N THR A 145 10.96 -17.26 31.58
CA THR A 145 10.02 -18.37 31.82
C THR A 145 9.30 -18.81 30.55
N LEU A 146 8.78 -17.87 29.76
CA LEU A 146 8.08 -18.17 28.50
C LEU A 146 9.04 -18.63 27.42
N PHE A 147 10.22 -18.01 27.36
CA PHE A 147 11.27 -18.40 26.44
C PHE A 147 11.70 -19.86 26.72
N GLN A 148 11.95 -20.21 27.99
CA GLN A 148 12.31 -21.57 28.35
C GLN A 148 11.20 -22.56 28.00
N ALA A 149 9.94 -22.23 28.31
CA ALA A 149 8.80 -23.07 27.94
C ALA A 149 8.68 -23.27 26.42
N ALA A 150 9.01 -22.25 25.62
CA ALA A 150 9.02 -22.35 24.17
C ALA A 150 10.11 -23.30 23.66
N VAL A 151 11.32 -23.24 24.22
CA VAL A 151 12.42 -24.12 23.80
C VAL A 151 12.25 -25.58 24.28
N GLU A 152 11.48 -25.80 25.35
CA GLU A 152 11.19 -27.13 25.89
C GLU A 152 9.98 -27.82 25.23
N ASN A 153 9.06 -27.05 24.62
CA ASN A 153 7.83 -27.56 24.05
C ASN A 153 7.60 -27.06 22.61
N ASP A 154 7.60 -27.98 21.66
CA ASP A 154 7.45 -27.69 20.23
C ASP A 154 6.17 -26.91 19.89
N GLY A 155 5.06 -27.16 20.60
CA GLY A 155 3.80 -26.44 20.41
C GLY A 155 3.88 -24.98 20.84
N ILE A 156 4.54 -24.71 21.97
CA ILE A 156 4.79 -23.35 22.45
C ILE A 156 5.82 -22.66 21.54
N HIS A 157 6.85 -23.38 21.10
CA HIS A 157 7.81 -22.88 20.12
C HIS A 157 7.13 -22.45 18.81
N ALA A 158 6.26 -23.29 18.27
CA ALA A 158 5.50 -23.00 17.06
C ALA A 158 4.59 -21.77 17.26
N LEU A 159 3.94 -21.65 18.43
CA LEU A 159 3.15 -20.48 18.78
C LEU A 159 4.00 -19.20 18.82
N MET A 160 5.20 -19.25 19.40
CA MET A 160 6.16 -18.15 19.42
C MET A 160 6.53 -17.71 17.99
N HIS A 161 6.91 -18.64 17.12
CA HIS A 161 7.20 -18.36 15.72
C HIS A 161 6.00 -17.77 14.97
N VAL A 162 4.78 -18.26 15.21
CA VAL A 162 3.55 -17.71 14.62
C VAL A 162 3.33 -16.28 15.11
N CYS A 163 3.52 -15.97 16.39
CA CYS A 163 3.41 -14.62 16.94
C CYS A 163 4.41 -13.66 16.28
N PHE A 164 5.67 -14.06 16.13
CA PHE A 164 6.69 -13.24 15.47
C PHE A 164 6.39 -13.01 14.00
N LEU A 165 6.11 -14.08 13.24
CA LEU A 165 5.82 -13.97 11.81
C LEU A 165 4.54 -13.14 11.57
N PHE A 166 3.49 -13.36 12.36
CA PHE A 166 2.22 -12.66 12.21
C PHE A 166 2.33 -11.19 12.58
N SER A 167 2.93 -10.86 13.73
CA SER A 167 3.10 -9.45 14.15
C SER A 167 4.02 -8.68 13.19
N ALA A 168 5.10 -9.30 12.72
CA ALA A 168 5.97 -8.71 11.70
C ALA A 168 5.24 -8.53 10.37
N ALA A 169 4.46 -9.52 9.92
CA ALA A 169 3.65 -9.38 8.70
C ALA A 169 2.64 -8.23 8.82
N LEU A 170 2.01 -8.04 9.98
CA LEU A 170 1.14 -6.88 10.23
C LEU A 170 1.93 -5.55 10.19
N PHE A 171 3.14 -5.51 10.77
CA PHE A 171 4.03 -4.34 10.72
C PHE A 171 4.35 -3.95 9.28
N TRP A 172 4.86 -4.90 8.49
CA TRP A 172 5.20 -4.67 7.09
C TRP A 172 3.95 -4.37 6.25
N TRP A 173 2.81 -4.97 6.56
CA TRP A 173 1.54 -4.67 5.91
C TRP A 173 1.12 -3.23 6.17
N ALA A 174 1.15 -2.79 7.43
CA ALA A 174 0.85 -1.41 7.80
C ALA A 174 1.82 -0.46 7.09
N LEU A 175 3.12 -0.74 7.13
CA LEU A 175 4.13 0.12 6.52
C LEU A 175 3.96 0.26 4.99
N VAL A 176 3.73 -0.84 4.28
CA VAL A 176 3.66 -0.86 2.80
C VAL A 176 2.28 -0.50 2.26
N HIS A 177 1.22 -1.03 2.87
CA HIS A 177 -0.15 -0.93 2.36
C HIS A 177 -1.05 -0.04 3.22
N GLY A 178 -0.59 0.37 4.40
CA GLY A 178 -1.32 1.23 5.30
C GLY A 178 -1.44 2.67 4.80
N ARG A 179 -2.19 3.46 5.57
CA ARG A 179 -2.56 4.83 5.20
C ARG A 179 -1.45 5.87 5.41
N TYR A 180 -0.21 5.47 5.69
CA TYR A 180 0.88 6.41 5.98
C TYR A 180 1.15 7.38 4.81
N GLY A 181 0.94 6.95 3.55
CA GLY A 181 0.97 7.86 2.40
C GLY A 181 -0.10 8.96 2.41
N LYS A 182 -1.20 8.79 3.17
CA LYS A 182 -2.24 9.80 3.41
C LYS A 182 -2.08 10.56 4.73
N ILE A 183 -1.43 9.96 5.72
CA ILE A 183 -1.26 10.47 7.11
C ILE A 183 0.11 11.16 7.31
N GLY A 184 0.99 11.10 6.30
CA GLY A 184 2.26 11.83 6.26
C GLY A 184 3.45 10.94 6.56
N TYR A 185 4.49 11.09 5.73
CA TYR A 185 5.75 10.34 5.84
C TYR A 185 6.40 10.45 7.24
N GLY A 186 6.25 11.58 7.94
CA GLY A 186 6.74 11.75 9.31
C GLY A 186 6.16 10.75 10.33
N VAL A 187 4.87 10.41 10.21
CA VAL A 187 4.26 9.37 11.06
C VAL A 187 4.83 7.99 10.72
N GLY A 188 5.17 7.75 9.45
CA GLY A 188 5.88 6.54 9.03
C GLY A 188 7.29 6.44 9.63
N VAL A 189 8.05 7.53 9.64
CA VAL A 189 9.38 7.59 10.27
C VAL A 189 9.29 7.29 11.75
N LEU A 190 8.38 7.96 12.48
CA LEU A 190 8.19 7.72 13.91
C LEU A 190 7.78 6.26 14.18
N TYR A 191 6.86 5.73 13.37
CA TYR A 191 6.39 4.35 13.49
C TYR A 191 7.51 3.32 13.33
N VAL A 192 8.35 3.47 12.30
CA VAL A 192 9.51 2.59 12.09
C VAL A 192 10.49 2.76 13.25
N PHE A 193 10.86 4.00 13.59
CA PHE A 193 11.82 4.29 14.65
C PHE A 193 11.40 3.70 16.01
N THR A 194 10.18 3.98 16.48
CA THR A 194 9.71 3.50 17.78
C THR A 194 9.46 2.00 17.80
N THR A 195 9.15 1.38 16.65
CA THR A 195 9.11 -0.09 16.55
C THR A 195 10.52 -0.67 16.69
N GLY A 196 11.51 -0.06 16.02
CA GLY A 196 12.93 -0.40 16.13
C GLY A 196 13.44 -0.34 17.57
N MET A 197 13.00 0.67 18.34
CA MET A 197 13.39 0.82 19.75
C MET A 197 13.09 -0.41 20.61
N HIS A 198 12.00 -1.15 20.35
CA HIS A 198 11.70 -2.37 21.12
C HIS A 198 12.80 -3.42 20.96
N SER A 199 13.20 -3.70 19.71
CA SER A 199 14.29 -4.64 19.42
C SER A 199 15.63 -4.09 19.92
N THR A 200 15.90 -2.80 19.70
CA THR A 200 17.13 -2.15 20.17
C THR A 200 17.31 -2.26 21.69
N ILE A 201 16.31 -1.91 22.47
CA ILE A 201 16.40 -1.95 23.94
C ILE A 201 16.59 -3.39 24.42
N LEU A 202 15.77 -4.31 23.91
CA LEU A 202 15.84 -5.72 24.32
C LEU A 202 17.17 -6.37 23.92
N GLY A 203 17.67 -6.09 22.71
CA GLY A 203 18.96 -6.59 22.23
C GLY A 203 20.13 -6.00 23.02
N ALA A 204 20.08 -4.71 23.37
CA ALA A 204 21.06 -4.07 24.25
C ALA A 204 21.14 -4.77 25.61
N LEU A 205 19.98 -5.03 26.22
CA LEU A 205 19.90 -5.68 27.53
C LEU A 205 20.52 -7.09 27.52
N LEU A 206 20.30 -7.85 26.46
CA LEU A 206 20.89 -9.18 26.27
C LEU A 206 22.39 -9.11 25.98
N THR A 207 22.82 -8.16 25.14
CA THR A 207 24.22 -7.93 24.76
C THR A 207 25.08 -7.48 25.93
N LEU A 208 24.52 -6.66 26.81
CA LEU A 208 25.22 -6.08 27.96
C LEU A 208 24.97 -6.87 29.26
N ALA A 209 24.27 -8.01 29.19
CA ALA A 209 23.99 -8.83 30.35
C ALA A 209 25.31 -9.36 30.96
N PRO A 210 25.52 -9.26 32.28
CA PRO A 210 26.70 -9.79 32.96
C PRO A 210 26.58 -11.29 33.29
N ARG A 211 25.40 -11.89 33.06
CA ARG A 211 25.10 -13.29 33.35
C ARG A 211 24.07 -13.84 32.37
N PRO A 212 24.09 -15.15 32.07
CA PRO A 212 23.10 -15.75 31.19
C PRO A 212 21.70 -15.69 31.83
N TRP A 213 20.73 -15.21 31.07
CA TRP A 213 19.33 -15.09 31.47
C TRP A 213 18.57 -16.40 31.21
N TYR A 214 18.93 -17.12 30.15
CA TYR A 214 18.26 -18.34 29.73
C TYR A 214 19.03 -19.57 30.21
N ALA A 215 18.53 -20.20 31.27
CA ALA A 215 19.20 -21.32 31.92
C ALA A 215 19.37 -22.55 30.99
N ILE A 216 18.42 -22.76 30.07
CA ILE A 216 18.42 -23.91 29.15
C ILE A 216 19.66 -23.94 28.24
N TYR A 217 20.18 -22.78 27.84
CA TYR A 217 21.36 -22.71 26.99
C TYR A 217 22.67 -22.92 27.75
N ARG A 218 22.67 -22.89 29.09
CA ARG A 218 23.90 -23.13 29.85
C ARG A 218 24.51 -24.49 29.56
N SER A 219 23.69 -25.55 29.55
CA SER A 219 24.16 -26.90 29.22
C SER A 219 24.23 -27.13 27.72
N ARG A 220 23.30 -26.57 26.94
CA ARG A 220 23.21 -26.82 25.49
C ARG A 220 24.30 -26.10 24.69
N ALA A 221 24.67 -24.86 25.01
CA ALA A 221 25.76 -24.19 24.34
C ALA A 221 27.12 -24.81 24.75
N ALA A 222 27.26 -25.15 26.04
CA ALA A 222 28.46 -25.79 26.55
C ALA A 222 28.73 -27.17 25.93
N SER A 223 27.69 -27.92 25.53
CA SER A 223 27.88 -29.22 24.84
C SER A 223 28.49 -29.07 23.45
N LEU A 224 28.43 -27.86 22.86
CA LEU A 224 29.12 -27.49 21.63
C LEU A 224 30.44 -26.75 21.88
N GLY A 225 30.87 -26.64 23.15
CA GLY A 225 32.10 -25.94 23.54
C GLY A 225 32.00 -24.41 23.45
N VAL A 226 30.78 -23.86 23.41
CA VAL A 226 30.53 -22.41 23.34
C VAL A 226 30.17 -21.88 24.72
N ASP A 227 30.74 -20.74 25.11
CA ASP A 227 30.37 -20.08 26.36
C ASP A 227 28.91 -19.55 26.27
N PRO A 228 28.02 -19.93 27.21
CA PRO A 228 26.61 -19.55 27.14
C PRO A 228 26.35 -18.04 27.31
N LEU A 229 27.23 -17.32 28.00
CA LEU A 229 27.09 -15.87 28.15
C LEU A 229 27.48 -15.18 26.85
N GLU A 230 28.62 -15.54 26.26
CA GLU A 230 29.07 -14.99 24.98
C GLU A 230 28.04 -15.26 23.86
N ASP A 231 27.48 -16.47 23.80
CA ASP A 231 26.44 -16.82 22.83
C ASP A 231 25.15 -15.99 23.02
N GLN A 232 24.75 -15.74 24.28
CA GLN A 232 23.61 -14.86 24.56
C GLN A 232 23.89 -13.42 24.11
N GLN A 233 25.08 -12.90 24.41
CA GLN A 233 25.45 -11.53 24.04
C GLN A 233 25.51 -11.37 22.53
N LEU A 234 26.04 -12.38 21.81
CA LEU A 234 26.00 -12.44 20.36
C LEU A 234 24.56 -12.48 19.83
N GLY A 235 23.67 -13.26 20.45
CA GLY A 235 22.25 -13.25 20.09
C GLY A 235 21.59 -11.89 20.30
N GLY A 236 21.92 -11.19 21.39
CA GLY A 236 21.51 -9.80 21.61
C GLY A 236 21.99 -8.87 20.50
N LEU A 237 23.24 -9.02 20.06
CA LEU A 237 23.83 -8.26 18.95
C LEU A 237 23.12 -8.54 17.62
N LEU A 238 22.80 -9.80 17.35
CA LEU A 238 22.08 -10.22 16.16
C LEU A 238 20.62 -9.73 16.15
N MET A 239 20.03 -9.49 17.32
CA MET A 239 18.66 -9.01 17.42
C MET A 239 18.55 -7.51 17.08
N TRP A 240 19.43 -6.66 17.60
CA TRP A 240 19.32 -5.20 17.41
C TRP A 240 20.08 -4.63 16.21
N VAL A 241 21.23 -5.18 15.80
CA VAL A 241 22.07 -4.57 14.74
C VAL A 241 21.41 -4.69 13.36
N PRO A 242 21.01 -5.87 12.88
CA PRO A 242 20.32 -6.01 11.59
C PRO A 242 19.02 -5.22 11.54
N PHE A 243 18.23 -5.30 12.61
CA PHE A 243 16.97 -4.57 12.75
C PHE A 243 17.20 -3.06 12.69
N GLY A 244 18.18 -2.56 13.44
CA GLY A 244 18.58 -1.15 13.44
C GLY A 244 19.01 -0.67 12.05
N ILE A 245 19.84 -1.43 11.34
CA ILE A 245 20.28 -1.08 9.97
C ILE A 245 19.09 -0.99 9.03
N VAL A 246 18.24 -2.02 8.98
CA VAL A 246 17.08 -2.05 8.08
C VAL A 246 16.13 -0.88 8.37
N PHE A 247 15.88 -0.60 9.64
CA PHE A 247 14.92 0.42 10.06
C PHE A 247 15.47 1.83 9.88
N VAL A 248 16.77 2.05 10.08
CA VAL A 248 17.42 3.32 9.76
C VAL A 248 17.37 3.59 8.26
N VAL A 249 17.69 2.61 7.40
CA VAL A 249 17.63 2.77 5.94
C VAL A 249 16.22 3.12 5.48
N ILE A 250 15.21 2.41 5.99
CA ILE A 250 13.80 2.68 5.68
C ILE A 250 13.38 4.06 6.21
N GLY A 251 13.75 4.38 7.45
CA GLY A 251 13.46 5.67 8.07
C GLY A 251 14.04 6.83 7.27
N LEU A 252 15.29 6.71 6.82
CA LEU A 252 15.94 7.70 5.95
C LEU A 252 15.26 7.81 4.59
N ALA A 253 14.86 6.69 3.98
CA ALA A 253 14.14 6.71 2.71
C ALA A 253 12.77 7.40 2.84
N LEU A 254 12.03 7.13 3.92
CA LEU A 254 10.76 7.79 4.23
C LEU A 254 10.96 9.27 4.54
N PHE A 255 12.02 9.62 5.26
CA PHE A 255 12.36 11.01 5.57
C PHE A 255 12.74 11.79 4.31
N ALA A 256 13.54 11.22 3.41
CA ALA A 256 13.86 11.82 2.12
C ALA A 256 12.60 12.01 1.25
N ALA A 257 11.71 11.00 1.22
CA ALA A 257 10.42 11.12 0.54
C ALA A 257 9.53 12.20 1.17
N TRP A 258 9.60 12.38 2.49
CA TRP A 258 8.90 13.44 3.20
C TRP A 258 9.35 14.83 2.76
N LEU A 259 10.67 15.06 2.71
CA LEU A 259 11.26 16.33 2.27
C LEU A 259 10.87 16.65 0.82
N GLY A 260 10.95 15.68 -0.08
CA GLY A 260 10.55 15.87 -1.48
C GLY A 260 9.05 16.19 -1.66
N GLU A 261 8.18 15.60 -0.84
CA GLU A 261 6.75 15.93 -0.83
C GLU A 261 6.49 17.32 -0.24
N ALA A 262 7.21 17.71 0.81
CA ALA A 262 7.10 19.05 1.39
C ALA A 262 7.50 20.14 0.39
N GLU A 263 8.61 19.96 -0.32
CA GLU A 263 9.03 20.87 -1.40
C GLU A 263 7.99 20.96 -2.53
N ARG A 264 7.39 19.83 -2.92
CA ARG A 264 6.34 19.78 -3.93
C ARG A 264 5.11 20.58 -3.50
N ARG A 265 4.72 20.49 -2.22
CA ARG A 265 3.59 21.24 -1.65
C ARG A 265 3.87 22.74 -1.60
N VAL A 266 5.09 23.14 -1.24
CA VAL A 266 5.50 24.55 -1.28
C VAL A 266 5.43 25.08 -2.70
N LYS A 267 5.97 24.36 -3.70
CA LYS A 267 5.89 24.77 -5.12
C LYS A 267 4.45 24.92 -5.62
N ILE A 268 3.55 24.02 -5.23
CA ILE A 268 2.12 24.13 -5.58
C ILE A 268 1.51 25.36 -4.93
N ALA A 269 1.76 25.59 -3.62
CA ALA A 269 1.25 26.76 -2.90
C ALA A 269 1.78 28.08 -3.46
N GLU A 270 3.05 28.14 -3.86
CA GLU A 270 3.65 29.28 -4.56
C GLU A 270 2.98 29.53 -5.92
N THR A 271 2.72 28.46 -6.68
CA THR A 271 2.04 28.54 -7.99
C THR A 271 0.59 29.03 -7.83
N GLU A 272 -0.13 28.54 -6.82
CA GLU A 272 -1.49 29.00 -6.50
C GLU A 272 -1.49 30.46 -6.02
N SER A 273 -0.54 30.85 -5.17
CA SER A 273 -0.38 32.23 -4.69
C SER A 273 -0.05 33.19 -5.83
N ALA A 274 0.86 32.79 -6.72
CA ALA A 274 1.18 33.52 -7.95
C ALA A 274 -0.06 33.65 -8.85
N GLY A 275 -0.84 32.57 -9.00
CA GLY A 275 -2.12 32.56 -9.70
C GLY A 275 -3.12 33.57 -9.11
N ARG A 276 -3.36 33.54 -7.80
CA ARG A 276 -4.26 34.47 -7.09
C ARG A 276 -3.79 35.93 -7.20
N SER A 277 -2.47 36.17 -7.13
CA SER A 277 -1.91 37.53 -7.31
C SER A 277 -2.05 38.04 -8.74
N ARG A 278 -2.01 37.14 -9.73
CA ARG A 278 -2.24 37.46 -11.14
C ARG A 278 -3.73 37.73 -11.38
N GLU A 279 -4.61 36.93 -10.80
CA GLU A 279 -6.06 37.16 -10.82
C GLU A 279 -6.44 38.49 -10.14
N SER A 280 -5.83 38.85 -9.00
CA SER A 280 -6.11 40.12 -8.34
C SER A 280 -5.63 41.32 -9.16
N ARG A 281 -4.46 41.22 -9.82
CA ARG A 281 -3.97 42.25 -10.74
C ARG A 281 -4.83 42.34 -12.01
N ILE A 282 -5.28 41.21 -12.55
CA ILE A 282 -6.23 41.18 -13.66
C ILE A 282 -7.53 41.83 -13.22
N ALA A 283 -8.12 41.42 -12.10
CA ALA A 283 -9.35 41.98 -11.54
C ALA A 283 -9.24 43.48 -11.25
N ALA A 284 -8.11 43.98 -10.73
CA ALA A 284 -7.88 45.40 -10.53
C ALA A 284 -7.78 46.16 -11.87
N ARG A 285 -7.12 45.56 -12.88
CA ARG A 285 -7.07 46.11 -14.24
C ARG A 285 -8.41 46.06 -14.95
N THR A 286 -9.18 44.97 -14.84
CA THR A 286 -10.55 44.90 -15.37
C THR A 286 -11.48 45.80 -14.60
N ALA A 287 -11.32 46.00 -13.29
CA ALA A 287 -12.09 46.99 -12.54
C ALA A 287 -11.79 48.42 -13.02
N ALA A 288 -10.52 48.76 -13.24
CA ALA A 288 -10.13 50.04 -13.84
C ALA A 288 -10.66 50.19 -15.29
N LEU A 289 -10.60 49.11 -16.09
CA LEU A 289 -11.13 49.09 -17.44
C LEU A 289 -12.68 49.16 -17.46
N LEU A 290 -13.36 48.50 -16.53
CA LEU A 290 -14.82 48.50 -16.35
C LEU A 290 -15.30 49.85 -15.81
N LEU A 291 -14.53 50.51 -14.93
CA LEU A 291 -14.79 51.90 -14.53
C LEU A 291 -14.71 52.82 -15.75
N ALA A 292 -13.77 52.56 -16.67
CA ALA A 292 -13.66 53.25 -17.95
C ALA A 292 -14.70 52.79 -19.01
N LEU A 293 -15.34 51.64 -18.82
CA LEU A 293 -16.34 51.03 -19.72
C LEU A 293 -17.75 51.02 -19.12
N THR A 294 -18.06 51.88 -18.16
CA THR A 294 -19.43 52.10 -17.65
C THR A 294 -20.38 52.75 -18.68
N VAL A 295 -20.02 52.71 -19.97
CA VAL A 295 -20.98 52.76 -21.07
C VAL A 295 -21.24 51.31 -21.55
N SER A 296 -22.39 50.78 -21.13
CA SER A 296 -23.14 49.66 -21.73
C SER A 296 -22.82 48.20 -21.37
N ALA A 297 -23.68 47.67 -20.49
CA ALA A 297 -24.47 46.44 -20.61
C ALA A 297 -23.91 45.05 -20.15
N PRO A 298 -24.79 44.13 -19.69
CA PRO A 298 -24.47 42.98 -18.82
C PRO A 298 -24.31 41.65 -19.58
N GLY A 299 -23.58 40.67 -19.02
CA GLY A 299 -23.60 39.32 -19.62
C GLY A 299 -22.62 38.22 -19.17
N CYS A 300 -22.11 38.22 -17.92
CA CYS A 300 -21.03 37.30 -17.51
C CYS A 300 -21.32 35.79 -17.75
N GLY A 301 -22.57 35.33 -17.60
CA GLY A 301 -22.95 33.92 -17.85
C GLY A 301 -23.03 33.53 -19.33
N ARG A 302 -23.45 34.46 -20.22
CA ARG A 302 -23.53 34.19 -21.66
C ARG A 302 -22.15 34.11 -22.32
N GLN A 303 -21.13 34.70 -21.70
CA GLN A 303 -19.79 34.71 -22.28
C GLN A 303 -19.10 33.35 -22.19
N ALA A 304 -19.23 32.65 -21.06
CA ALA A 304 -18.65 31.32 -20.88
C ALA A 304 -19.26 30.27 -21.83
N GLU A 305 -20.59 30.31 -22.04
CA GLU A 305 -21.26 29.47 -23.04
C GLU A 305 -20.70 29.75 -24.45
N LYS A 306 -20.64 31.03 -24.86
CA LYS A 306 -20.12 31.43 -26.17
C LYS A 306 -18.64 31.06 -26.38
N ASP A 307 -17.82 31.17 -25.33
CA ASP A 307 -16.41 30.76 -25.36
C ASP A 307 -16.28 29.26 -25.57
N ALA A 308 -17.09 28.46 -24.88
CA ALA A 308 -17.08 27.01 -25.02
C ALA A 308 -17.60 26.56 -26.39
N GLU A 309 -18.64 27.22 -26.93
CA GLU A 309 -19.14 27.00 -28.29
C GLU A 309 -18.06 27.25 -29.34
N ARG A 310 -17.33 28.38 -29.23
CA ARG A 310 -16.22 28.69 -30.15
C ARG A 310 -15.09 27.68 -30.12
N ARG A 311 -14.77 27.14 -28.93
CA ARG A 311 -13.63 26.22 -28.75
C ARG A 311 -13.90 24.80 -29.22
N THR A 312 -15.15 24.36 -29.14
CA THR A 312 -15.54 22.95 -29.37
C THR A 312 -16.36 22.77 -30.65
N GLY A 313 -16.97 23.84 -31.16
CA GLY A 313 -17.94 23.78 -32.26
C GLY A 313 -19.24 23.06 -31.89
N GLY A 314 -19.50 22.85 -30.59
CA GLY A 314 -20.72 22.26 -30.05
C GLY A 314 -21.59 23.29 -29.30
N ASN A 315 -22.76 22.88 -28.83
CA ASN A 315 -23.70 23.72 -28.09
C ASN A 315 -23.95 23.16 -26.68
N PRO A 316 -23.55 23.87 -25.60
CA PRO A 316 -23.73 23.43 -24.22
C PRO A 316 -25.19 23.11 -23.85
N ARG A 317 -26.16 23.81 -24.42
CA ARG A 317 -27.59 23.64 -24.10
C ARG A 317 -28.17 22.33 -24.62
N ARG A 318 -27.55 21.74 -25.65
CA ARG A 318 -27.94 20.42 -26.17
C ARG A 318 -27.24 19.27 -25.46
N ALA A 319 -26.21 19.57 -24.67
CA ALA A 319 -25.37 18.57 -24.05
C ALA A 319 -26.13 17.72 -23.04
N GLU A 320 -27.08 18.30 -22.28
CA GLU A 320 -27.81 17.55 -21.25
C GLU A 320 -28.47 16.29 -21.80
N THR A 321 -29.16 16.40 -22.94
CA THR A 321 -29.80 15.25 -23.58
C THR A 321 -28.77 14.20 -23.99
N ALA A 322 -27.62 14.61 -24.52
CA ALA A 322 -26.54 13.70 -24.91
C ALA A 322 -25.88 13.04 -23.69
N ILE A 323 -25.55 13.80 -22.65
CA ILE A 323 -24.96 13.32 -21.39
C ILE A 323 -25.86 12.27 -20.73
N ARG A 324 -27.18 12.51 -20.71
CA ARG A 324 -28.16 11.56 -20.15
C ARG A 324 -28.33 10.33 -21.03
N ARG A 325 -28.43 10.50 -22.35
CA ARG A 325 -28.58 9.40 -23.32
C ARG A 325 -27.40 8.42 -23.26
N HIS A 326 -26.18 8.95 -23.17
CA HIS A 326 -24.96 8.16 -23.08
C HIS A 326 -24.63 7.75 -21.62
N GLY A 327 -25.49 8.02 -20.65
CA GLY A 327 -25.36 7.50 -19.30
C GLY A 327 -24.14 7.98 -18.51
N CYS A 328 -23.53 9.12 -18.88
CA CYS A 328 -22.32 9.65 -18.24
C CYS A 328 -22.49 9.83 -16.72
N GLY A 329 -23.71 10.20 -16.30
CA GLY A 329 -24.08 10.42 -14.90
C GLY A 329 -24.05 9.16 -14.02
N SER A 330 -24.07 7.96 -14.60
CA SER A 330 -23.93 6.71 -13.83
C SER A 330 -22.53 6.54 -13.23
N CYS A 331 -21.53 7.14 -13.88
CA CYS A 331 -20.12 7.06 -13.48
C CYS A 331 -19.60 8.36 -12.90
N HIS A 332 -20.08 9.51 -13.36
CA HIS A 332 -19.55 10.82 -13.01
C HIS A 332 -20.58 11.71 -12.31
N HIS A 333 -20.10 12.51 -11.36
CA HIS A 333 -20.83 13.65 -10.87
C HIS A 333 -20.67 14.82 -11.84
N ILE A 334 -21.79 15.36 -12.34
CA ILE A 334 -21.81 16.43 -13.34
C ILE A 334 -22.77 17.53 -12.87
N PRO A 335 -22.25 18.69 -12.40
CA PRO A 335 -23.09 19.78 -11.92
C PRO A 335 -24.07 20.24 -13.00
N GLY A 336 -25.33 20.47 -12.62
CA GLY A 336 -26.38 20.95 -13.54
C GLY A 336 -27.07 19.87 -14.38
N ILE A 337 -26.69 18.59 -14.25
CA ILE A 337 -27.35 17.47 -14.93
C ILE A 337 -28.08 16.61 -13.89
N ALA A 338 -29.41 16.57 -13.96
CA ALA A 338 -30.23 15.83 -13.00
C ALA A 338 -29.89 14.32 -13.00
N GLY A 339 -29.58 13.78 -11.81
CA GLY A 339 -29.26 12.35 -11.61
C GLY A 339 -27.84 11.95 -12.00
N ALA A 340 -26.97 12.92 -12.32
CA ALA A 340 -25.55 12.66 -12.59
C ALA A 340 -24.73 12.82 -11.31
N ASP A 341 -24.79 11.81 -10.43
CA ASP A 341 -24.10 11.78 -9.12
C ASP A 341 -23.16 10.57 -8.98
N GLY A 342 -22.75 9.97 -10.10
CA GLY A 342 -21.85 8.83 -10.10
C GLY A 342 -20.47 9.15 -9.53
N LEU A 343 -19.87 8.20 -8.81
CA LEU A 343 -18.53 8.33 -8.20
C LEU A 343 -17.55 7.25 -8.66
N VAL A 344 -17.88 6.55 -9.75
CA VAL A 344 -17.02 5.52 -10.35
C VAL A 344 -15.84 6.17 -11.08
N GLY A 345 -16.15 7.21 -11.86
CA GLY A 345 -15.17 8.12 -12.46
C GLY A 345 -14.95 9.36 -11.57
N PRO A 346 -13.90 10.14 -11.82
CA PRO A 346 -13.69 11.40 -11.11
C PRO A 346 -14.86 12.37 -11.38
N PRO A 347 -15.24 13.23 -10.43
CA PRO A 347 -16.27 14.24 -10.65
C PRO A 347 -15.83 15.23 -11.74
N LEU A 348 -16.75 15.90 -12.42
CA LEU A 348 -16.47 16.76 -13.59
C LEU A 348 -16.71 18.25 -13.34
N ASP A 349 -16.88 18.64 -12.08
CA ASP A 349 -17.19 19.99 -11.59
C ASP A 349 -16.26 21.11 -12.09
N SER A 350 -14.96 20.86 -12.14
CA SER A 350 -13.96 21.83 -12.64
C SER A 350 -13.12 21.24 -13.76
N ILE A 351 -13.72 20.43 -14.64
CA ILE A 351 -12.97 19.75 -15.70
C ILE A 351 -12.28 20.73 -16.66
N ALA A 352 -12.86 21.90 -16.94
CA ALA A 352 -12.23 22.90 -17.82
C ALA A 352 -10.93 23.46 -17.24
N SER A 353 -10.77 23.42 -15.92
CA SER A 353 -9.61 23.92 -15.19
C SER A 353 -8.50 22.87 -14.98
N ARG A 354 -8.75 21.60 -15.33
CA ARG A 354 -7.75 20.52 -15.20
C ARG A 354 -6.65 20.66 -16.23
N VAL A 355 -5.43 20.26 -15.86
CA VAL A 355 -4.28 20.24 -16.79
C VAL A 355 -4.34 19.06 -17.75
N TYR A 356 -4.85 17.90 -17.28
CA TYR A 356 -4.88 16.65 -18.05
C TYR A 356 -6.27 16.01 -18.08
N ILE A 357 -6.59 15.35 -19.19
CA ILE A 357 -7.77 14.50 -19.42
C ILE A 357 -7.31 13.05 -19.51
N GLY A 358 -8.11 12.12 -18.96
CA GLY A 358 -7.79 10.68 -19.02
C GLY A 358 -6.45 10.32 -18.37
N GLY A 359 -5.93 11.19 -17.50
CA GLY A 359 -4.64 11.02 -16.81
C GLY A 359 -3.39 11.17 -17.67
N SER A 360 -3.51 11.55 -18.95
CA SER A 360 -2.36 11.57 -19.87
C SER A 360 -2.39 12.65 -20.95
N LEU A 361 -3.57 13.05 -21.45
CA LEU A 361 -3.67 14.03 -22.53
C LEU A 361 -3.77 15.46 -21.98
N PRO A 362 -3.04 16.45 -22.54
CA PRO A 362 -3.27 17.86 -22.20
C PRO A 362 -4.73 18.25 -22.44
N ASN A 363 -5.30 19.04 -21.54
CA ASN A 363 -6.70 19.45 -21.61
C ASN A 363 -6.95 20.50 -22.70
N THR A 364 -7.16 20.03 -23.93
CA THR A 364 -7.58 20.84 -25.08
C THR A 364 -8.92 20.34 -25.62
N PRO A 365 -9.72 21.20 -26.29
CA PRO A 365 -11.00 20.79 -26.86
C PRO A 365 -10.89 19.56 -27.76
N GLN A 366 -9.86 19.52 -28.62
CA GLN A 366 -9.59 18.42 -29.53
C GLN A 366 -9.26 17.13 -28.77
N ASN A 367 -8.44 17.22 -27.72
CA ASN A 367 -8.08 16.05 -26.92
C ASN A 367 -9.26 15.53 -26.10
N LEU A 368 -10.11 16.42 -25.56
CA LEU A 368 -11.33 16.02 -24.87
C LEU A 368 -12.26 15.26 -25.81
N MET A 369 -12.50 15.81 -27.01
CA MET A 369 -13.35 15.16 -28.01
C MET A 369 -12.77 13.81 -28.45
N THR A 370 -11.45 13.74 -28.64
CA THR A 370 -10.75 12.49 -29.00
C THR A 370 -10.88 11.45 -27.89
N PHE A 371 -10.71 11.86 -26.62
CA PHE A 371 -10.89 10.98 -25.47
C PHE A 371 -12.33 10.49 -25.34
N LEU A 372 -13.34 11.34 -25.58
CA LEU A 372 -14.76 10.95 -25.55
C LEU A 372 -15.13 9.96 -26.66
N MET A 373 -14.50 10.08 -27.84
CA MET A 373 -14.72 9.15 -28.96
C MET A 373 -14.01 7.82 -28.76
N HIS A 374 -12.77 7.84 -28.27
CA HIS A 374 -11.90 6.66 -28.14
C HIS A 374 -11.14 6.61 -26.80
N PRO A 375 -11.81 6.38 -25.66
CA PRO A 375 -11.17 6.35 -24.34
C PRO A 375 -10.05 5.31 -24.23
N HIS A 376 -10.24 4.10 -24.77
CA HIS A 376 -9.22 3.04 -24.70
C HIS A 376 -8.12 3.25 -25.74
N GLY A 377 -8.43 3.86 -26.89
CA GLY A 377 -7.45 4.24 -27.91
C GLY A 377 -6.48 5.33 -27.42
N THR A 378 -6.93 6.20 -26.51
CA THR A 378 -6.13 7.26 -25.91
C THR A 378 -5.45 6.84 -24.60
N ASN A 379 -6.16 6.12 -23.73
CA ASN A 379 -5.60 5.54 -22.51
C ASN A 379 -6.02 4.06 -22.36
N PRO A 380 -5.14 3.09 -22.71
CA PRO A 380 -5.46 1.67 -22.61
C PRO A 380 -5.76 1.14 -21.19
N LYS A 381 -5.53 1.95 -20.15
CA LYS A 381 -5.79 1.63 -18.74
C LYS A 381 -7.05 2.30 -18.19
N THR A 382 -7.76 3.11 -18.98
CA THR A 382 -9.01 3.75 -18.52
C THR A 382 -10.09 2.69 -18.29
N ALA A 383 -10.95 2.92 -17.29
CA ALA A 383 -12.14 2.10 -17.06
C ALA A 383 -13.37 2.64 -17.81
N MET A 384 -13.26 3.80 -18.45
CA MET A 384 -14.31 4.38 -19.27
C MET A 384 -14.46 3.55 -20.56
N PRO A 385 -15.62 2.93 -20.82
CA PRO A 385 -15.81 2.08 -21.99
C PRO A 385 -15.87 2.87 -23.30
N GLU A 386 -15.75 2.18 -24.43
CA GLU A 386 -16.01 2.76 -25.74
C GLU A 386 -17.52 2.97 -25.90
N MET A 387 -17.94 4.24 -25.96
CA MET A 387 -19.36 4.63 -25.89
C MET A 387 -20.01 4.81 -27.27
N GLY A 388 -19.24 4.86 -28.36
CA GLY A 388 -19.78 5.05 -29.71
C GLY A 388 -20.52 6.38 -29.91
N ILE A 389 -20.10 7.43 -29.20
CA ILE A 389 -20.78 8.73 -29.20
C ILE A 389 -20.64 9.39 -30.58
N PRO A 390 -21.75 9.81 -31.24
CA PRO A 390 -21.67 10.49 -32.53
C PRO A 390 -20.87 11.80 -32.44
N PRO A 391 -20.12 12.20 -33.49
CA PRO A 391 -19.27 13.41 -33.46
C PRO A 391 -19.99 14.72 -33.10
N ARG A 392 -21.31 14.80 -33.36
CA ARG A 392 -22.13 15.94 -32.94
C ARG A 392 -22.33 15.98 -31.42
N ASP A 393 -22.71 14.84 -30.83
CA ASP A 393 -22.93 14.71 -29.39
C ASP A 393 -21.62 14.93 -28.63
N VAL A 394 -20.49 14.44 -29.15
CA VAL A 394 -19.15 14.68 -28.58
C VAL A 394 -18.84 16.17 -28.47
N ARG A 395 -19.12 16.94 -29.53
CA ARG A 395 -18.92 18.39 -29.54
C ARG A 395 -19.82 19.09 -28.52
N ASP A 396 -21.09 18.73 -28.47
CA ASP A 396 -22.06 19.32 -27.54
C ASP A 396 -21.67 19.01 -26.07
N ILE A 397 -21.29 17.77 -25.77
CA ILE A 397 -20.79 17.35 -24.45
C ILE A 397 -19.52 18.12 -24.09
N ALA A 398 -18.54 18.17 -24.99
CA ALA A 398 -17.30 18.92 -24.76
C ALA A 398 -17.58 20.40 -24.47
N ALA A 399 -18.51 21.02 -25.21
CA ALA A 399 -18.91 22.42 -24.99
C ALA A 399 -19.41 22.63 -23.57
N TYR A 400 -20.28 21.76 -23.08
CA TYR A 400 -20.79 21.83 -21.71
C TYR A 400 -19.69 21.64 -20.67
N LEU A 401 -18.84 20.63 -20.85
CA LEU A 401 -17.72 20.38 -19.93
C LEU A 401 -16.76 21.58 -19.86
N TYR A 402 -16.56 22.33 -20.96
CA TYR A 402 -15.76 23.55 -20.95
C TYR A 402 -16.42 24.76 -20.27
N THR A 403 -17.72 24.69 -19.93
CA THR A 403 -18.37 25.69 -19.08
C THR A 403 -18.14 25.43 -17.58
N LEU A 404 -17.70 24.23 -17.20
CA LEU A 404 -17.47 23.79 -15.83
C LEU A 404 -16.04 24.12 -15.38
N LYS A 405 -15.87 25.26 -14.71
CA LYS A 405 -14.56 25.80 -14.30
C LYS A 405 -14.29 25.63 -12.81
#